data_AF-A0A2X1QMD9-F1
#
_entry.id   AF-A0A2X1QMD9-F1
#
_cell.length_a   1.000
_cell.length_b   1.000
_cell.length_c   1.000
_cell.angle_alpha   90.00
_cell.angle_beta   90.00
_cell.angle_gamma   90.00
#
_symmetry.space_group_name_H-M   'P 1'
#
loop_
_entity.id
_entity.type
_entity.pdbx_description
1 polymer ?
#
loop_
_entity_poly.entity_id
_entity_poly.type
_entity_poly.pdbx_seq_one_letter_code
_entity_poly.pdbx_strand_id
1 'polypeptide(L)'
;MVLLFKEEALRAWTSDDWELINFLLKEKNLGFEALAAVIEEWATIQPLLALYKKDGANRPIAAIKPILLNWKTTKPWIKLAEEQKFSFDDTMVLLFKEDRLRLEDTGIDSIQNFLRYKNVSEPLSIESLELYYSCSSGNVEKVKYLCSLESNNKPDSKAVCEALIGAALDGKLEIVQCLCSLESNNKPDSEAVREALIGAAVYDKLEIVQYLCSLESNNKPDSKAISEALKRTHLNWDIIQFLSGLKSDNKPNSDAMSDTLRKAAVYDKLEIVQYLCSLESNNKPDSEAVREALIGAASRGKLKIVQYLCSLESNNKPDSKAISEALKRTHLNWDIIQFLSGLKSDNKPNSEAVREALIGAALDGKLEIVQCLCSLESNNKPDSEAVREALIGAAVYDKLEIVQYLCSLESNNKPDSKAISEALKRTHLNWDIIQFLSGLKSDNKPNSEKRARAVCAIN
;
A
#
# COMPACT_ATOMS: atom_id res chain seq x y z
N MET A 1 -13.03 -31.45 30.66
CA MET A 1 -12.92 -31.77 29.22
C MET A 1 -12.06 -33.02 28.97
N VAL A 2 -10.88 -33.17 29.61
CA VAL A 2 -10.01 -34.36 29.47
C VAL A 2 -10.61 -35.67 30.01
N LEU A 3 -11.47 -35.63 31.05
CA LEU A 3 -12.13 -36.84 31.58
C LEU A 3 -13.32 -37.33 30.74
N LEU A 4 -14.02 -36.43 30.04
CA LEU A 4 -15.15 -36.77 29.15
C LEU A 4 -14.66 -37.44 27.85
N PHE A 5 -13.51 -37.01 27.32
CA PHE A 5 -12.88 -37.61 26.14
C PHE A 5 -12.46 -39.07 26.35
N LYS A 6 -12.11 -39.45 27.59
CA LYS A 6 -11.69 -40.82 27.93
C LYS A 6 -12.87 -41.81 27.95
N GLU A 7 -14.07 -41.41 28.37
CA GLU A 7 -15.26 -42.28 28.37
C GLU A 7 -15.87 -42.52 26.99
N GLU A 8 -15.89 -41.51 26.10
CA GLU A 8 -16.44 -41.67 24.74
C GLU A 8 -15.52 -42.54 23.86
N ALA A 9 -14.20 -42.38 23.99
CA ALA A 9 -13.23 -43.23 23.28
C ALA A 9 -13.38 -44.71 23.67
N LEU A 10 -13.57 -45.01 24.97
CA LEU A 10 -13.77 -46.37 25.48
C LEU A 10 -15.09 -47.01 25.00
N ARG A 11 -16.14 -46.22 24.74
CA ARG A 11 -17.44 -46.70 24.23
C ARG A 11 -17.44 -47.00 22.73
N ALA A 12 -16.49 -46.45 21.98
CA ALA A 12 -16.35 -46.65 20.53
C ALA A 12 -15.52 -47.88 20.15
N TRP A 13 -14.89 -48.55 21.12
CA TRP A 13 -14.01 -49.69 20.87
C TRP A 13 -14.78 -50.99 20.69
N THR A 14 -14.34 -51.81 19.73
CA THR A 14 -14.96 -53.12 19.46
C THR A 14 -14.39 -54.20 20.37
N SER A 15 -15.02 -55.39 20.38
CA SER A 15 -14.51 -56.55 21.14
C SER A 15 -13.06 -56.92 20.78
N ASP A 16 -12.71 -56.80 19.49
CA ASP A 16 -11.37 -57.12 18.99
C ASP A 16 -10.31 -56.12 19.48
N ASP A 17 -10.70 -54.85 19.61
CA ASP A 17 -9.83 -53.79 20.10
C ASP A 17 -9.48 -54.04 21.58
N TRP A 18 -10.46 -54.50 22.37
CA TRP A 18 -10.26 -54.88 23.77
C TRP A 18 -9.45 -56.17 23.96
N GLU A 19 -9.59 -57.17 23.08
CA GLU A 19 -8.74 -58.36 23.10
C GLU A 19 -7.27 -58.02 22.88
N LEU A 20 -6.98 -57.12 21.93
CA LEU A 20 -5.62 -56.69 21.62
C LEU A 20 -4.98 -55.92 22.79
N ILE A 21 -5.74 -55.04 23.44
CA ILE A 21 -5.28 -54.28 24.60
C ILE A 21 -5.00 -55.20 25.78
N ASN A 22 -5.91 -56.12 26.08
CA ASN A 22 -5.70 -57.10 27.14
C ASN A 22 -4.50 -58.00 26.86
N PHE A 23 -4.26 -58.38 25.60
CA PHE A 23 -3.05 -59.08 25.20
C PHE A 23 -1.78 -58.27 25.49
N LEU A 24 -1.75 -56.99 25.12
CA LEU A 24 -0.58 -56.12 25.34
C LEU A 24 -0.31 -55.88 26.82
N LEU A 25 -1.35 -55.64 27.63
CA LEU A 25 -1.22 -55.47 29.07
C LEU A 25 -0.68 -56.74 29.73
N LYS A 26 -1.15 -57.92 29.29
CA LYS A 26 -0.75 -59.21 29.86
C LYS A 26 0.66 -59.63 29.45
N GLU A 27 1.06 -59.47 28.19
CA GLU A 27 2.42 -59.80 27.71
C GLU A 27 3.49 -58.85 28.23
N LYS A 28 3.13 -57.60 28.54
CA LYS A 28 4.06 -56.60 29.10
C LYS A 28 3.96 -56.45 30.62
N ASN A 29 3.12 -57.26 31.27
CA ASN A 29 2.86 -57.26 32.71
C ASN A 29 2.52 -55.87 33.28
N LEU A 30 1.68 -55.11 32.55
CA LEU A 30 1.27 -53.76 32.89
C LEU A 30 -0.08 -53.77 33.61
N GLY A 31 -0.18 -53.04 34.73
CA GLY A 31 -1.44 -52.86 35.45
C GLY A 31 -2.44 -51.96 34.71
N PHE A 32 -3.71 -52.02 35.10
CA PHE A 32 -4.81 -51.25 34.49
C PHE A 32 -4.58 -49.73 34.48
N GLU A 33 -3.71 -49.20 35.34
CA GLU A 33 -3.33 -47.78 35.39
C GLU A 33 -2.59 -47.32 34.11
N ALA A 34 -1.94 -48.24 33.38
CA ALA A 34 -1.28 -47.94 32.12
C ALA A 34 -2.26 -47.77 30.93
N LEU A 35 -3.53 -48.11 31.12
CA LEU A 35 -4.56 -48.02 30.08
C LEU A 35 -4.75 -46.56 29.60
N ALA A 36 -4.56 -45.58 30.47
CA ALA A 36 -4.68 -44.16 30.13
C ALA A 36 -3.64 -43.70 29.09
N ALA A 37 -2.40 -44.20 29.19
CA ALA A 37 -1.34 -43.90 28.23
C ALA A 37 -1.57 -44.64 26.89
N VAL A 38 -2.11 -45.87 26.95
CA VAL A 38 -2.51 -46.61 25.75
C VAL A 38 -3.66 -45.92 25.02
N ILE A 39 -4.63 -45.36 25.76
CA ILE A 39 -5.75 -44.58 25.21
C ILE A 39 -5.26 -43.29 24.54
N GLU A 40 -4.32 -42.57 25.17
CA GLU A 40 -3.75 -41.33 24.60
C GLU A 40 -2.97 -41.60 23.31
N GLU A 41 -2.27 -42.73 23.22
CA GLU A 41 -1.57 -43.16 22.00
C GLU A 41 -2.48 -43.94 21.02
N TRP A 42 -3.74 -44.24 21.36
CA TRP A 42 -4.61 -45.07 20.52
C TRP A 42 -4.89 -44.46 19.14
N ALA A 43 -4.93 -43.13 19.05
CA ALA A 43 -5.13 -42.40 17.80
C ALA A 43 -4.01 -42.61 16.77
N THR A 44 -2.79 -42.92 17.22
CA THR A 44 -1.66 -43.21 16.31
C THR A 44 -1.62 -44.68 15.87
N ILE A 45 -2.26 -45.58 16.62
CA ILE A 45 -2.35 -47.02 16.31
C ILE A 45 -3.55 -47.30 15.39
N GLN A 46 -4.64 -46.52 15.50
CA GLN A 46 -5.87 -46.65 14.70
C GLN A 46 -5.65 -46.75 13.18
N PRO A 47 -4.79 -45.94 12.53
CA PRO A 47 -4.53 -46.04 11.10
C PRO A 47 -3.80 -47.33 10.70
N LEU A 48 -2.90 -47.84 11.54
CA LEU A 48 -2.19 -49.11 11.33
C LEU A 48 -3.14 -50.30 11.47
N LEU A 49 -4.08 -50.23 12.43
CA LEU A 49 -5.18 -51.19 12.59
C LEU A 49 -6.18 -51.13 11.42
N ALA A 50 -6.48 -49.94 10.90
CA ALA A 50 -7.36 -49.76 9.76
C ALA A 50 -6.76 -50.34 8.46
N LEU A 51 -5.44 -50.19 8.27
CA LEU A 51 -4.68 -50.87 7.22
C LEU A 51 -4.74 -52.40 7.37
N TYR A 52 -4.73 -52.92 8.60
CA TYR A 52 -4.82 -54.34 8.91
C TYR A 52 -6.23 -54.93 8.66
N LYS A 53 -7.29 -54.19 8.98
CA LYS A 53 -8.70 -54.61 8.80
C LYS A 53 -9.16 -54.55 7.32
N LYS A 54 -8.44 -53.84 6.44
CA LYS A 54 -8.84 -53.57 5.04
C LYS A 54 -8.74 -54.78 4.10
N ASP A 55 -8.00 -55.84 4.47
CA ASP A 55 -7.71 -56.98 3.58
C ASP A 55 -8.46 -58.28 3.90
N GLY A 56 -9.43 -58.28 4.83
CA GLY A 56 -10.39 -59.39 4.99
C GLY A 56 -9.80 -60.79 5.30
N ALA A 57 -8.50 -60.91 5.55
CA ALA A 57 -7.84 -62.16 5.89
C ALA A 57 -7.60 -62.19 7.40
N ASN A 58 -8.26 -63.12 8.08
CA ASN A 58 -8.15 -63.43 9.49
C ASN A 58 -6.72 -63.91 9.84
N ARG A 59 -5.74 -63.00 9.81
CA ARG A 59 -4.37 -63.28 10.24
C ARG A 59 -4.31 -63.14 11.77
N PRO A 60 -3.74 -64.12 12.50
CA PRO A 60 -3.70 -64.07 13.95
C PRO A 60 -2.77 -62.94 14.43
N ILE A 61 -3.12 -62.32 15.57
CA ILE A 61 -2.37 -61.27 16.30
C ILE A 61 -0.85 -61.55 16.38
N ALA A 62 -0.45 -62.81 16.29
CA ALA A 62 0.93 -63.26 16.15
C ALA A 62 1.74 -62.57 15.03
N ALA A 63 1.11 -62.14 13.93
CA ALA A 63 1.81 -61.54 12.78
C ALA A 63 2.28 -60.08 13.05
N ILE A 64 1.55 -59.34 13.89
CA ILE A 64 1.87 -57.95 14.28
C ILE A 64 2.53 -57.87 15.67
N LYS A 65 2.62 -58.99 16.38
CA LYS A 65 3.30 -59.16 17.68
C LYS A 65 4.71 -58.54 17.71
N PRO A 66 5.59 -58.69 16.71
CA PRO A 66 6.95 -58.13 16.75
C PRO A 66 6.98 -56.59 16.68
N ILE A 67 6.04 -55.99 15.94
CA ILE A 67 5.94 -54.54 15.73
C ILE A 67 5.47 -53.86 17.02
N LEU A 68 4.45 -54.44 17.66
CA LEU A 68 3.91 -53.93 18.92
C LEU A 68 4.89 -54.12 20.09
N LEU A 69 5.67 -55.21 20.11
CA LEU A 69 6.68 -55.45 21.14
C LEU A 69 7.86 -54.47 21.11
N ASN A 70 8.17 -53.90 19.93
CA ASN A 70 9.29 -52.97 19.70
C ASN A 70 8.92 -51.48 19.84
N TRP A 71 7.64 -51.15 20.08
CA TRP A 71 7.18 -49.76 20.15
C TRP A 71 7.81 -48.93 21.28
N LYS A 72 8.20 -49.56 22.41
CA LYS A 72 8.91 -48.87 23.50
C LYS A 72 10.44 -48.95 23.40
N THR A 73 11.01 -49.84 22.57
CA THR A 73 12.48 -49.93 22.38
C THR A 73 13.00 -48.90 21.37
N THR A 74 12.12 -48.21 20.64
CA THR A 74 12.46 -47.11 19.73
C THR A 74 12.54 -45.72 20.38
N LYS A 75 12.56 -45.61 21.71
CA LYS A 75 12.92 -44.35 22.41
C LYS A 75 14.14 -44.51 23.34
N PRO A 76 15.38 -44.40 22.81
CA PRO A 76 16.60 -44.33 23.63
C PRO A 76 16.76 -43.02 24.43
N TRP A 77 15.99 -41.96 24.14
CA TRP A 77 16.31 -40.60 24.59
C TRP A 77 15.91 -40.27 26.03
N ILE A 78 14.96 -40.99 26.65
CA ILE A 78 14.63 -40.79 28.07
C ILE A 78 15.80 -41.26 28.96
N LYS A 79 16.54 -42.28 28.53
CA LYS A 79 17.72 -42.79 29.26
C LYS A 79 19.00 -42.03 28.92
N LEU A 80 19.09 -41.44 27.72
CA LEU A 80 20.22 -40.61 27.29
C LEU A 80 20.21 -39.18 27.88
N ALA A 81 19.04 -38.66 28.27
CA ALA A 81 18.90 -37.35 28.90
C ALA A 81 19.30 -37.34 30.39
N GLU A 82 19.27 -38.49 31.05
CA GLU A 82 19.62 -38.63 32.48
C GLU A 82 21.13 -38.87 32.71
N GLU A 83 21.87 -39.36 31.70
CA GLU A 83 23.26 -39.80 31.84
C GLU A 83 24.22 -38.99 30.93
N GLN A 84 24.55 -37.77 31.37
CA GLN A 84 25.74 -36.98 31.02
C GLN A 84 26.07 -36.59 29.56
N LYS A 85 26.25 -35.26 29.41
CA LYS A 85 27.22 -34.54 28.57
C LYS A 85 27.44 -35.04 27.12
N PHE A 86 26.67 -34.50 26.19
CA PHE A 86 27.04 -34.49 24.77
C PHE A 86 26.96 -33.09 24.15
N SER A 87 27.78 -32.94 23.10
CA SER A 87 28.09 -31.75 22.31
C SER A 87 26.87 -31.18 21.57
N PHE A 88 26.96 -29.90 21.21
CA PHE A 88 25.93 -29.05 20.61
C PHE A 88 25.35 -29.58 19.27
N ASP A 89 26.02 -30.53 18.59
CA ASP A 89 25.67 -30.96 17.23
C ASP A 89 24.56 -32.04 17.14
N ASP A 90 24.44 -32.96 18.10
CA ASP A 90 23.48 -34.07 18.01
C ASP A 90 22.06 -33.71 18.52
N THR A 91 21.94 -32.63 19.30
CA THR A 91 20.66 -32.22 19.92
C THR A 91 19.73 -31.52 18.90
N MET A 92 20.30 -30.85 17.90
CA MET A 92 19.55 -30.13 16.86
C MET A 92 18.74 -31.09 15.97
N VAL A 93 19.30 -32.24 15.59
CA VAL A 93 18.66 -33.24 14.72
C VAL A 93 17.41 -33.87 15.35
N LEU A 94 17.37 -33.98 16.69
CA LEU A 94 16.22 -34.52 17.44
C LEU A 94 15.13 -33.47 17.65
N LEU A 95 15.49 -32.22 17.97
CA LEU A 95 14.53 -31.09 18.03
C LEU A 95 13.82 -30.89 16.68
N PHE A 96 14.52 -31.10 15.57
CA PHE A 96 13.95 -30.99 14.22
C PHE A 96 12.90 -32.05 13.86
N LYS A 97 12.86 -33.21 14.53
CA LYS A 97 11.81 -34.21 14.32
C LYS A 97 10.53 -33.89 15.09
N GLU A 98 10.62 -33.19 16.22
CA GLU A 98 9.46 -32.78 17.03
C GLU A 98 8.71 -31.59 16.43
N ASP A 99 9.41 -30.60 15.87
CA ASP A 99 8.76 -29.46 15.20
C ASP A 99 8.04 -29.85 13.89
N ARG A 100 8.36 -31.03 13.33
CA ARG A 100 7.64 -31.63 12.19
C ARG A 100 6.16 -31.92 12.50
N LEU A 101 5.75 -31.93 13.77
CA LEU A 101 4.36 -32.11 14.22
C LEU A 101 3.69 -30.80 14.67
N ARG A 102 4.43 -29.69 14.80
CA ARG A 102 3.89 -28.36 15.20
C ARG A 102 3.45 -27.48 14.03
N LEU A 103 3.42 -28.03 12.82
CA LEU A 103 3.29 -27.35 11.53
C LEU A 103 2.00 -26.53 11.29
N GLU A 104 1.03 -26.45 12.20
CA GLU A 104 -0.34 -26.10 11.79
C GLU A 104 -0.78 -24.62 11.87
N ASP A 105 -0.20 -23.70 12.65
CA ASP A 105 -1.04 -22.54 13.05
C ASP A 105 -0.74 -21.13 12.49
N THR A 106 0.37 -20.81 11.82
CA THR A 106 0.55 -19.40 11.34
C THR A 106 1.30 -19.22 10.01
N GLY A 107 2.12 -20.17 9.58
CA GLY A 107 2.92 -20.05 8.35
C GLY A 107 2.15 -20.48 7.10
N ILE A 108 1.40 -21.57 7.20
CA ILE A 108 0.76 -22.30 6.08
C ILE A 108 -0.05 -21.38 5.17
N ASP A 109 -0.75 -20.38 5.69
CA ASP A 109 -1.59 -19.50 4.87
C ASP A 109 -0.78 -18.61 3.92
N SER A 110 0.36 -18.07 4.35
CA SER A 110 1.26 -17.30 3.47
C SER A 110 1.89 -18.19 2.40
N ILE A 111 2.23 -19.42 2.78
CA ILE A 111 2.82 -20.47 1.91
C ILE A 111 1.83 -20.90 0.84
N GLN A 112 0.62 -21.31 1.25
CA GLN A 112 -0.42 -21.80 0.37
C GLN A 112 -0.96 -20.69 -0.51
N ASN A 113 -1.11 -19.46 0.00
CA ASN A 113 -1.52 -18.33 -0.84
C ASN A 113 -0.47 -17.99 -1.91
N PHE A 114 0.83 -18.07 -1.59
CA PHE A 114 1.91 -17.84 -2.56
C PHE A 114 2.01 -18.98 -3.60
N LEU A 115 1.97 -20.24 -3.18
CA LEU A 115 2.01 -21.41 -4.08
C LEU A 115 0.76 -21.47 -4.99
N ARG A 116 -0.41 -21.10 -4.47
CA ARG A 116 -1.67 -21.03 -5.21
C ARG A 116 -1.71 -19.84 -6.19
N TYR A 117 -1.02 -18.74 -5.87
CA TYR A 117 -0.83 -17.61 -6.78
C TYR A 117 0.10 -17.95 -7.96
N LYS A 118 1.11 -18.81 -7.77
CA LYS A 118 2.13 -19.15 -8.78
C LYS A 118 1.82 -20.39 -9.63
N ASN A 119 0.69 -21.09 -9.40
CA ASN A 119 0.30 -22.30 -10.15
C ASN A 119 1.44 -23.35 -10.20
N VAL A 120 2.13 -23.58 -9.07
CA VAL A 120 3.22 -24.56 -9.00
C VAL A 120 2.65 -25.97 -9.14
N SER A 121 2.84 -26.59 -10.31
CA SER A 121 2.23 -27.87 -10.71
C SER A 121 3.11 -29.09 -10.43
N GLU A 122 4.31 -28.93 -9.85
CA GLU A 122 5.25 -30.02 -9.50
C GLU A 122 5.44 -30.14 -7.98
N PRO A 123 5.57 -31.37 -7.44
CA PRO A 123 5.80 -31.58 -6.01
C PRO A 123 7.21 -31.11 -5.61
N LEU A 124 7.28 -30.20 -4.63
CA LEU A 124 8.54 -29.74 -4.02
C LEU A 124 9.23 -30.90 -3.26
N SER A 125 10.56 -30.87 -3.20
CA SER A 125 11.30 -31.78 -2.30
C SER A 125 11.00 -31.47 -0.83
N ILE A 126 11.22 -32.46 0.05
CA ILE A 126 11.01 -32.30 1.50
C ILE A 126 11.94 -31.21 2.03
N GLU A 127 13.16 -31.14 1.51
CA GLU A 127 14.20 -30.18 1.88
C GLU A 127 13.83 -28.76 1.45
N SER A 128 13.21 -28.59 0.27
CA SER A 128 12.68 -27.31 -0.21
C SER A 128 11.51 -26.81 0.66
N LEU A 129 10.63 -27.71 1.09
CA LEU A 129 9.55 -27.39 2.02
C LEU A 129 10.09 -27.00 3.41
N GLU A 130 11.09 -27.74 3.90
CA GLU A 130 11.74 -27.49 5.19
C GLU A 130 12.51 -26.16 5.19
N LEU A 131 13.19 -25.82 4.09
CA LEU A 131 13.84 -24.52 3.93
C LEU A 131 12.83 -23.40 4.11
N TYR A 132 11.65 -23.54 3.52
CA TYR A 132 10.66 -22.49 3.59
C TYR A 132 10.11 -22.28 5.00
N TYR A 133 9.80 -23.35 5.74
CA TYR A 133 9.40 -23.25 7.15
C TYR A 133 10.50 -22.65 8.02
N SER A 134 11.76 -23.01 7.76
CA SER A 134 12.94 -22.45 8.44
C SER A 134 13.03 -20.94 8.24
N CYS A 135 12.78 -20.47 7.01
CA CYS A 135 12.77 -19.05 6.69
C CYS A 135 11.63 -18.30 7.40
N SER A 136 10.40 -18.85 7.35
CA SER A 136 9.23 -18.23 7.98
C SER A 136 9.37 -18.14 9.51
N SER A 137 9.87 -19.21 10.13
CA SER A 137 10.12 -19.27 11.58
C SER A 137 11.31 -18.43 12.05
N GLY A 138 12.17 -17.96 11.14
CA GLY A 138 13.37 -17.21 11.49
C GLY A 138 14.55 -18.08 11.94
N ASN A 139 14.53 -19.39 11.67
CA ASN A 139 15.57 -20.32 12.12
C ASN A 139 16.79 -20.29 11.19
N VAL A 140 17.65 -19.28 11.39
CA VAL A 140 18.85 -19.04 10.58
C VAL A 140 19.80 -20.23 10.58
N GLU A 141 20.00 -20.89 11.73
CA GLU A 141 20.89 -22.05 11.81
C GLU A 141 20.37 -23.24 11.00
N LYS A 142 19.04 -23.44 10.98
CA LYS A 142 18.41 -24.45 10.12
C LYS A 142 18.53 -24.11 8.64
N VAL A 143 18.37 -22.83 8.27
CA VAL A 143 18.61 -22.37 6.89
C VAL A 143 20.06 -22.64 6.47
N LYS A 144 21.05 -22.27 7.29
CA LYS A 144 22.47 -22.55 7.02
C LYS A 144 22.73 -24.04 6.83
N TYR A 145 22.23 -24.85 7.75
CA TYR A 145 22.37 -26.31 7.70
C TYR A 145 21.80 -26.87 6.40
N LEU A 146 20.54 -26.56 6.07
CA LEU A 146 19.88 -27.05 4.86
C LEU A 146 20.62 -26.64 3.58
N CYS A 147 21.11 -25.40 3.53
CA CYS A 147 21.85 -24.89 2.38
C CYS A 147 23.30 -25.43 2.30
N SER A 148 23.82 -26.03 3.38
CA SER A 148 25.14 -26.68 3.42
C SER A 148 25.13 -28.16 3.02
N LEU A 149 23.93 -28.76 2.81
CA LEU A 149 23.80 -30.18 2.48
C LEU A 149 24.36 -30.51 1.09
N GLU A 150 24.92 -31.72 0.96
CA GLU A 150 25.46 -32.23 -0.30
C GLU A 150 24.36 -32.56 -1.32
N SER A 151 24.75 -32.65 -2.60
CA SER A 151 23.93 -32.42 -3.81
C SER A 151 22.56 -33.11 -3.90
N ASN A 152 22.36 -34.26 -3.23
CA ASN A 152 21.11 -35.02 -3.33
C ASN A 152 20.08 -34.67 -2.25
N ASN A 153 20.48 -33.95 -1.20
CA ASN A 153 19.62 -33.57 -0.07
C ASN A 153 19.62 -32.05 0.18
N LYS A 154 19.97 -31.24 -0.83
CA LYS A 154 19.92 -29.78 -0.71
C LYS A 154 18.61 -29.22 -1.29
N PRO A 155 18.09 -28.10 -0.75
CA PRO A 155 17.01 -27.38 -1.40
C PRO A 155 17.38 -27.04 -2.84
N ASP A 156 16.41 -27.23 -3.74
CA ASP A 156 16.60 -26.87 -5.15
C ASP A 156 16.77 -25.35 -5.32
N SER A 157 17.37 -24.93 -6.43
CA SER A 157 17.68 -23.51 -6.66
C SER A 157 16.42 -22.63 -6.67
N LYS A 158 15.29 -23.16 -7.12
CA LYS A 158 14.02 -22.45 -7.14
C LYS A 158 13.51 -22.21 -5.72
N ALA A 159 13.59 -23.21 -4.84
CA ALA A 159 13.23 -23.09 -3.44
C ALA A 159 14.12 -22.08 -2.71
N VAL A 160 15.43 -22.03 -3.02
CA VAL A 160 16.32 -20.99 -2.49
C VAL A 160 15.91 -19.59 -2.95
N CYS A 161 15.58 -19.43 -4.23
CA CYS A 161 15.07 -18.16 -4.79
C CYS A 161 13.75 -17.73 -4.12
N GLU A 162 12.79 -18.64 -3.95
CA GLU A 162 11.51 -18.37 -3.28
C GLU A 162 11.70 -18.07 -1.79
N ALA A 163 12.61 -18.77 -1.11
CA ALA A 163 12.98 -18.53 0.27
C ALA A 163 13.57 -17.13 0.48
N LEU A 164 14.41 -16.64 -0.46
CA LEU A 164 14.95 -15.28 -0.43
C LEU A 164 13.82 -14.24 -0.51
N ILE A 165 12.88 -14.42 -1.44
CA ILE A 165 11.75 -13.51 -1.62
C ILE A 165 10.87 -13.50 -0.36
N GLY A 166 10.52 -14.67 0.17
CA GLY A 166 9.75 -14.80 1.41
C GLY A 166 10.42 -14.14 2.61
N ALA A 167 11.72 -14.41 2.82
CA ALA A 167 12.49 -13.79 3.89
C ALA A 167 12.55 -12.26 3.78
N ALA A 168 12.64 -11.72 2.56
CA ALA A 168 12.63 -10.29 2.31
C ALA A 168 11.28 -9.64 2.62
N LEU A 169 10.17 -10.29 2.27
CA LEU A 169 8.80 -9.85 2.60
C LEU A 169 8.58 -9.83 4.12
N ASP A 170 9.00 -10.90 4.80
CA ASP A 170 8.82 -11.09 6.25
C ASP A 170 9.79 -10.25 7.11
N GLY A 171 10.77 -9.59 6.49
CA GLY A 171 11.75 -8.77 7.21
C GLY A 171 12.85 -9.58 7.91
N LYS A 172 13.18 -10.78 7.43
CA LYS A 172 14.18 -11.67 8.03
C LYS A 172 15.58 -11.39 7.46
N LEU A 173 16.19 -10.28 7.90
CA LEU A 173 17.50 -9.83 7.38
C LEU A 173 18.59 -10.90 7.46
N GLU A 174 18.74 -11.57 8.59
CA GLU A 174 19.78 -12.60 8.79
C GLU A 174 19.63 -13.78 7.82
N ILE A 175 18.39 -14.14 7.47
CA ILE A 175 18.11 -15.19 6.48
C ILE A 175 18.43 -14.68 5.08
N VAL A 176 18.04 -13.45 4.74
CA VAL A 176 18.40 -12.83 3.46
C VAL A 176 19.93 -12.81 3.29
N GLN A 177 20.66 -12.40 4.32
CA GLN A 177 22.12 -12.40 4.33
C GLN A 177 22.68 -13.81 4.11
N CYS A 178 22.18 -14.79 4.85
CA CYS A 178 22.58 -16.19 4.70
C CYS A 178 22.39 -16.70 3.27
N LEU A 179 21.21 -16.49 2.68
CA LEU A 179 20.87 -16.98 1.35
C LEU A 179 21.70 -16.28 0.25
N CYS A 180 21.95 -14.98 0.38
CA CYS A 180 22.78 -14.22 -0.56
C CYS A 180 24.29 -14.55 -0.46
N SER A 181 24.74 -15.14 0.65
CA SER A 181 26.12 -15.55 0.88
C SER A 181 26.44 -16.99 0.44
N LEU A 182 25.46 -17.73 -0.11
CA LEU A 182 25.68 -19.10 -0.59
C LEU A 182 26.67 -19.16 -1.78
N GLU A 183 27.37 -20.29 -1.89
CA GLU A 183 28.30 -20.58 -2.98
C GLU A 183 27.59 -20.74 -4.34
N SER A 184 28.34 -20.55 -5.43
CA SER A 184 27.83 -20.27 -6.79
C SER A 184 26.78 -21.24 -7.34
N ASN A 185 26.78 -22.50 -6.90
CA ASN A 185 25.88 -23.53 -7.44
C ASN A 185 24.49 -23.54 -6.81
N ASN A 186 24.23 -22.75 -5.77
CA ASN A 186 22.90 -22.62 -5.16
C ASN A 186 22.55 -21.19 -4.72
N LYS A 187 23.32 -20.19 -5.16
CA LYS A 187 23.06 -18.79 -4.88
C LYS A 187 21.78 -18.34 -5.59
N PRO A 188 20.92 -17.51 -4.96
CA PRO A 188 19.78 -16.90 -5.63
C PRO A 188 20.19 -16.22 -6.93
N ASP A 189 19.38 -16.31 -7.97
CA ASP A 189 19.62 -15.60 -9.22
C ASP A 189 19.27 -14.11 -9.11
N SER A 190 19.63 -13.33 -10.14
CA SER A 190 19.38 -11.88 -10.19
C SER A 190 17.89 -11.53 -10.16
N GLU A 191 17.03 -12.42 -10.65
CA GLU A 191 15.58 -12.21 -10.69
C GLU A 191 14.98 -12.37 -9.29
N ALA A 192 15.41 -13.38 -8.54
CA ALA A 192 15.04 -13.56 -7.14
C ALA A 192 15.48 -12.38 -6.27
N VAL A 193 16.70 -11.88 -6.50
CA VAL A 193 17.19 -10.68 -5.81
C VAL A 193 16.37 -9.44 -6.16
N ARG A 194 15.97 -9.28 -7.43
CA ARG A 194 15.08 -8.20 -7.86
C ARG A 194 13.72 -8.27 -7.15
N GLU A 195 13.08 -9.44 -7.12
CA GLU A 195 11.79 -9.64 -6.47
C GLU A 195 11.88 -9.47 -4.94
N ALA A 196 12.97 -9.94 -4.32
CA ALA A 196 13.25 -9.71 -2.90
C ALA A 196 13.41 -8.22 -2.58
N LEU A 197 14.12 -7.46 -3.42
CA LEU A 197 14.26 -6.01 -3.26
C LEU A 197 12.89 -5.31 -3.35
N ILE A 198 12.06 -5.69 -4.33
CA ILE A 198 10.71 -5.14 -4.48
C ILE A 198 9.85 -5.48 -3.25
N GLY A 199 9.88 -6.73 -2.80
CA GLY A 199 9.14 -7.18 -1.63
C GLY A 199 9.54 -6.41 -0.37
N ALA A 200 10.85 -6.30 -0.11
CA ALA A 200 11.38 -5.53 0.99
C ALA A 200 10.95 -4.04 0.92
N ALA A 201 10.95 -3.45 -0.28
CA ALA A 201 10.54 -2.06 -0.49
C ALA A 201 9.03 -1.82 -0.30
N VAL A 202 8.19 -2.81 -0.66
CA VAL A 202 6.73 -2.77 -0.44
C VAL A 202 6.39 -2.91 1.05
N TYR A 203 7.08 -3.79 1.77
CA TYR A 203 6.80 -4.07 3.18
C TYR A 203 7.70 -3.28 4.16
N ASP A 204 8.25 -2.16 3.69
CA ASP A 204 9.02 -1.20 4.47
C ASP A 204 10.24 -1.78 5.21
N LYS A 205 10.92 -2.76 4.62
CA LYS A 205 12.09 -3.44 5.18
C LYS A 205 13.41 -2.76 4.76
N LEU A 206 13.66 -1.55 5.29
CA LEU A 206 14.82 -0.72 4.92
C LEU A 206 16.16 -1.46 5.02
N GLU A 207 16.43 -2.18 6.10
CA GLU A 207 17.72 -2.88 6.30
C GLU A 207 17.98 -3.93 5.21
N ILE A 208 16.93 -4.59 4.74
CA ILE A 208 17.00 -5.57 3.65
C ILE A 208 17.22 -4.85 2.32
N VAL A 209 16.51 -3.75 2.07
CA VAL A 209 16.74 -2.90 0.88
C VAL A 209 18.20 -2.46 0.82
N GLN A 210 18.75 -1.96 1.93
CA GLN A 210 20.14 -1.53 2.03
C GLN A 210 21.11 -2.68 1.77
N TYR A 211 20.88 -3.84 2.39
CA TYR A 211 21.72 -5.02 2.20
C TYR A 211 21.71 -5.50 0.73
N LEU A 212 20.54 -5.67 0.12
CA LEU A 212 20.43 -6.13 -1.26
C LEU A 212 21.10 -5.16 -2.24
N CYS A 213 20.97 -3.84 -2.04
CA CYS A 213 21.68 -2.83 -2.83
C CYS A 213 23.21 -2.80 -2.61
N SER A 214 23.68 -3.38 -1.49
CA SER A 214 25.11 -3.48 -1.15
C SER A 214 25.80 -4.72 -1.73
N LEU A 215 25.05 -5.67 -2.30
CA LEU A 215 25.61 -6.90 -2.87
C LEU A 215 26.64 -6.60 -3.97
N GLU A 216 27.70 -7.42 -4.00
CA GLU A 216 28.73 -7.40 -5.05
C GLU A 216 28.29 -8.21 -6.29
N SER A 217 29.10 -8.19 -7.35
CA SER A 217 28.78 -8.53 -8.75
C SER A 217 27.96 -9.82 -9.00
N ASN A 218 27.28 -9.83 -10.16
CA ASN A 218 26.22 -10.73 -10.67
C ASN A 218 24.84 -10.61 -10.02
N ASN A 219 24.73 -10.31 -8.73
CA ASN A 219 23.44 -10.20 -8.03
C ASN A 219 23.10 -8.80 -7.53
N LYS A 220 23.99 -7.82 -7.71
CA LYS A 220 23.68 -6.43 -7.40
C LYS A 220 22.45 -5.97 -8.21
N PRO A 221 21.38 -5.46 -7.57
CA PRO A 221 20.23 -4.94 -8.28
C PRO A 221 20.61 -3.85 -9.29
N ASP A 222 20.11 -3.96 -10.51
CA ASP A 222 20.30 -2.98 -11.56
C ASP A 222 19.34 -1.77 -11.40
N SER A 223 19.49 -0.77 -12.27
CA SER A 223 18.63 0.41 -12.27
C SER A 223 17.15 0.09 -12.49
N LYS A 224 16.82 -0.98 -13.22
CA LYS A 224 15.43 -1.40 -13.46
C LYS A 224 14.82 -1.97 -12.20
N ALA A 225 15.53 -2.85 -11.49
CA ALA A 225 15.13 -3.41 -10.21
C ALA A 225 14.89 -2.31 -9.17
N ILE A 226 15.83 -1.36 -9.05
CA ILE A 226 15.74 -0.24 -8.11
C ILE A 226 14.59 0.71 -8.48
N SER A 227 14.38 0.97 -9.77
CA SER A 227 13.25 1.76 -10.27
C SER A 227 11.89 1.13 -9.95
N GLU A 228 11.77 -0.19 -10.12
CA GLU A 228 10.53 -0.92 -9.81
C GLU A 228 10.26 -0.95 -8.30
N ALA A 229 11.30 -1.19 -7.50
CA ALA A 229 11.21 -1.13 -6.04
C ALA A 229 10.71 0.25 -5.57
N LEU A 230 11.33 1.33 -6.07
CA LEU A 230 10.95 2.70 -5.75
C LEU A 230 9.47 3.00 -6.09
N LYS A 231 9.01 2.60 -7.29
CA LYS A 231 7.61 2.77 -7.73
C LYS A 231 6.61 2.05 -6.85
N ARG A 232 6.98 0.91 -6.26
CA ARG A 232 6.08 0.05 -5.47
C ARG A 232 6.10 0.33 -3.97
N THR A 233 7.03 1.15 -3.47
CA THR A 233 7.03 1.57 -2.06
C THR A 233 5.69 2.19 -1.65
N HIS A 234 5.32 2.04 -0.38
CA HIS A 234 4.17 2.74 0.20
C HIS A 234 4.50 4.18 0.64
N LEU A 235 5.42 4.83 -0.07
CA LEU A 235 5.93 6.17 0.23
C LEU A 235 6.60 6.26 1.62
N ASN A 236 7.32 5.20 2.00
CA ASN A 236 8.17 5.21 3.18
C ASN A 236 9.37 6.16 2.95
N TRP A 237 9.56 7.11 3.87
CA TRP A 237 10.57 8.15 3.76
C TRP A 237 11.99 7.58 3.64
N ASP A 238 12.38 6.68 4.54
CA ASP A 238 13.77 6.20 4.62
C ASP A 238 14.15 5.40 3.38
N ILE A 239 13.23 4.59 2.85
CA ILE A 239 13.44 3.80 1.64
C ILE A 239 13.55 4.71 0.41
N ILE A 240 12.65 5.69 0.26
CA ILE A 240 12.73 6.66 -0.85
C ILE A 240 14.02 7.45 -0.76
N GLN A 241 14.37 7.95 0.42
CA GLN A 241 15.61 8.70 0.63
C GLN A 241 16.83 7.87 0.20
N PHE A 242 16.90 6.62 0.65
CA PHE A 242 17.99 5.70 0.30
C PHE A 242 18.04 5.38 -1.19
N LEU A 243 16.95 4.88 -1.79
CA LEU A 243 16.92 4.43 -3.19
C LEU A 243 17.16 5.59 -4.16
N SER A 244 16.52 6.75 -3.94
CA SER A 244 16.73 7.95 -4.76
C SER A 244 18.12 8.57 -4.58
N GLY A 245 18.78 8.31 -3.44
CA GLY A 245 20.13 8.77 -3.12
C GLY A 245 21.26 7.94 -3.72
N LEU A 246 20.96 6.79 -4.35
CA LEU A 246 21.98 5.93 -4.94
C LEU A 246 22.71 6.63 -6.10
N LYS A 247 24.05 6.56 -6.07
CA LYS A 247 24.96 7.19 -7.05
C LYS A 247 25.80 6.11 -7.75
N SER A 248 25.34 5.57 -8.87
CA SER A 248 26.13 4.79 -9.86
C SER A 248 25.20 4.29 -11.00
N ASP A 249 25.60 3.27 -11.75
CA ASP A 249 24.78 2.59 -12.78
C ASP A 249 23.49 1.94 -12.23
N ASN A 250 23.36 1.85 -10.91
CA ASN A 250 22.20 1.30 -10.21
C ASN A 250 21.22 2.36 -9.70
N LYS A 251 21.32 3.62 -10.14
CA LYS A 251 20.36 4.65 -9.74
C LYS A 251 18.95 4.40 -10.33
N PRO A 252 17.87 4.87 -9.67
CA PRO A 252 16.54 4.85 -10.28
C PRO A 252 16.49 5.73 -11.54
N ASN A 253 15.66 5.32 -12.49
CA ASN A 253 15.41 6.10 -13.71
C ASN A 253 14.44 7.27 -13.45
N SER A 254 14.41 8.23 -14.38
CA SER A 254 13.53 9.41 -14.29
C SER A 254 12.06 9.02 -14.11
N ASP A 255 11.59 7.98 -14.80
CA ASP A 255 10.18 7.56 -14.72
C ASP A 255 9.78 7.11 -13.32
N ALA A 256 10.66 6.41 -12.59
CA ALA A 256 10.42 6.02 -11.20
C ALA A 256 10.40 7.23 -10.27
N MET A 257 11.30 8.19 -10.48
CA MET A 257 11.34 9.44 -9.73
C MET A 257 10.07 10.27 -9.97
N SER A 258 9.66 10.40 -11.23
CA SER A 258 8.44 11.08 -11.67
C SER A 258 7.18 10.43 -11.11
N ASP A 259 7.08 9.09 -11.13
CA ASP A 259 5.94 8.38 -10.56
C ASP A 259 5.82 8.54 -9.05
N THR A 260 6.97 8.47 -8.34
CA THR A 260 7.03 8.65 -6.89
C THR A 260 6.61 10.07 -6.50
N LEU A 261 7.05 11.09 -7.26
CA LEU A 261 6.64 12.49 -7.03
C LEU A 261 5.12 12.65 -7.13
N ARG A 262 4.48 12.08 -8.17
CA ARG A 262 3.02 12.16 -8.36
C ARG A 262 2.25 11.51 -7.22
N LYS A 263 2.67 10.31 -6.82
CA LYS A 263 2.09 9.59 -5.67
C LYS A 263 2.25 10.41 -4.39
N ALA A 264 3.45 10.90 -4.11
CA ALA A 264 3.73 11.72 -2.93
C ALA A 264 2.84 12.97 -2.85
N ALA A 265 2.63 13.65 -3.98
CA ALA A 265 1.78 14.82 -4.06
C ALA A 265 0.30 14.51 -3.78
N VAL A 266 -0.22 13.40 -4.30
CA VAL A 266 -1.62 12.96 -4.09
C VAL A 266 -1.85 12.49 -2.65
N TYR A 267 -0.88 11.78 -2.06
CA TYR A 267 -0.97 11.21 -0.71
C TYR A 267 -0.42 12.12 0.41
N ASP A 268 -0.24 13.41 0.13
CA ASP A 268 0.13 14.43 1.11
C ASP A 268 1.49 14.21 1.80
N LYS A 269 2.48 13.72 1.03
CA LYS A 269 3.84 13.47 1.52
C LYS A 269 4.76 14.63 1.16
N LEU A 270 4.58 15.76 1.83
CA LEU A 270 5.30 17.01 1.54
C LEU A 270 6.82 16.82 1.60
N GLU A 271 7.34 16.12 2.59
CA GLU A 271 8.77 15.90 2.79
C GLU A 271 9.38 15.14 1.60
N ILE A 272 8.69 14.12 1.11
CA ILE A 272 9.10 13.36 -0.08
C ILE A 272 9.07 14.25 -1.33
N VAL A 273 8.01 15.05 -1.51
CA VAL A 273 7.94 16.00 -2.63
C VAL A 273 9.12 16.99 -2.58
N GLN A 274 9.41 17.54 -1.41
CA GLN A 274 10.51 18.46 -1.21
C GLN A 274 11.85 17.82 -1.56
N TYR A 275 12.11 16.63 -1.01
CA TYR A 275 13.32 15.88 -1.28
C TYR A 275 13.50 15.58 -2.77
N LEU A 276 12.51 14.98 -3.42
CA LEU A 276 12.60 14.60 -4.84
C LEU A 276 12.84 15.82 -5.76
N CYS A 277 12.20 16.95 -5.47
CA CYS A 277 12.40 18.18 -6.23
C CYS A 277 13.75 18.88 -5.94
N SER A 278 14.42 18.53 -4.83
CA SER A 278 15.74 19.06 -4.45
C SER A 278 16.92 18.28 -5.03
N LEU A 279 16.68 17.10 -5.62
CA LEU A 279 17.74 16.26 -6.18
C LEU A 279 18.43 16.91 -7.40
N GLU A 280 19.71 16.57 -7.56
CA GLU A 280 20.55 17.02 -8.68
C GLU A 280 20.04 16.51 -10.04
N SER A 281 20.41 17.23 -11.12
CA SER A 281 19.79 17.16 -12.47
C SER A 281 19.64 15.77 -13.06
N ASN A 282 20.52 14.83 -12.72
CA ASN A 282 20.55 13.51 -13.36
C ASN A 282 19.54 12.51 -12.76
N ASN A 283 18.93 12.85 -11.62
CA ASN A 283 17.99 11.98 -10.87
C ASN A 283 16.70 12.72 -10.47
N LYS A 284 16.46 13.91 -11.02
CA LYS A 284 15.30 14.74 -10.68
C LYS A 284 14.07 14.28 -11.48
N PRO A 285 12.85 14.36 -10.91
CA PRO A 285 11.62 14.28 -11.70
C PRO A 285 11.62 15.30 -12.84
N ASP A 286 11.03 14.92 -13.96
CA ASP A 286 10.88 15.84 -15.11
C ASP A 286 9.80 16.91 -14.86
N SER A 287 9.73 17.90 -15.75
CA SER A 287 8.78 19.02 -15.64
C SER A 287 7.32 18.58 -15.78
N GLU A 288 7.07 17.50 -16.52
CA GLU A 288 5.74 16.93 -16.71
C GLU A 288 5.24 16.27 -15.43
N ALA A 289 6.10 15.55 -14.71
CA ALA A 289 5.81 14.99 -13.41
C ALA A 289 5.51 16.06 -12.37
N VAL A 290 6.22 17.20 -12.41
CA VAL A 290 5.93 18.35 -11.54
C VAL A 290 4.56 18.97 -11.86
N ARG A 291 4.21 19.09 -13.16
CA ARG A 291 2.87 19.51 -13.59
C ARG A 291 1.80 18.57 -13.06
N GLU A 292 1.96 17.26 -13.24
CA GLU A 292 1.00 16.25 -12.77
C GLU A 292 0.89 16.20 -11.25
N ALA A 293 2.00 16.34 -10.54
CA ALA A 293 2.04 16.45 -9.08
C ALA A 293 1.27 17.67 -8.57
N LEU A 294 1.45 18.83 -9.21
CA LEU A 294 0.71 20.05 -8.89
C LEU A 294 -0.81 19.85 -9.08
N ILE A 295 -1.23 19.28 -10.21
CA ILE A 295 -2.64 19.03 -10.50
C ILE A 295 -3.23 18.03 -9.50
N GLY A 296 -2.50 16.94 -9.22
CA GLY A 296 -2.89 15.94 -8.24
C GLY A 296 -3.07 16.53 -6.84
N ALA A 297 -2.08 17.29 -6.35
CA ALA A 297 -2.13 17.99 -5.08
C ALA A 297 -3.30 18.98 -5.01
N ALA A 298 -3.50 19.79 -6.05
CA ALA A 298 -4.62 20.73 -6.15
C ALA A 298 -5.97 20.02 -6.06
N SER A 299 -6.15 18.93 -6.83
CA SER A 299 -7.39 18.13 -6.84
C SER A 299 -7.71 17.43 -5.52
N ARG A 300 -6.70 17.22 -4.67
CA ARG A 300 -6.82 16.59 -3.34
C ARG A 300 -6.77 17.60 -2.20
N GLY A 301 -6.75 18.90 -2.49
CA GLY A 301 -6.76 19.94 -1.48
C GLY A 301 -5.44 20.10 -0.71
N LYS A 302 -4.30 19.71 -1.30
CA LYS A 302 -2.99 19.68 -0.63
C LYS A 302 -2.24 21.01 -0.76
N LEU A 303 -2.75 22.04 -0.07
CA LEU A 303 -2.27 23.43 -0.19
C LEU A 303 -0.75 23.59 -0.01
N LYS A 304 -0.16 22.97 1.02
CA LYS A 304 1.29 23.10 1.30
C LYS A 304 2.15 22.57 0.15
N ILE A 305 1.72 21.47 -0.48
CA ILE A 305 2.40 20.88 -1.64
C ILE A 305 2.23 21.79 -2.86
N VAL A 306 1.02 22.30 -3.09
CA VAL A 306 0.76 23.27 -4.17
C VAL A 306 1.67 24.50 -4.03
N GLN A 307 1.76 25.06 -2.82
CA GLN A 307 2.63 26.21 -2.52
C GLN A 307 4.09 25.90 -2.81
N TYR A 308 4.59 24.76 -2.33
CA TYR A 308 5.96 24.34 -2.57
C TYR A 308 6.27 24.17 -4.05
N LEU A 309 5.44 23.43 -4.80
CA LEU A 309 5.65 23.20 -6.23
C LEU A 309 5.64 24.52 -7.02
N CYS A 310 4.79 25.47 -6.65
CA CYS A 310 4.76 26.80 -7.26
C CYS A 310 5.98 27.67 -6.90
N SER A 311 6.68 27.37 -5.80
CA SER A 311 7.91 28.05 -5.37
C SER A 311 9.19 27.49 -5.98
N LEU A 312 9.12 26.39 -6.74
CA LEU A 312 10.31 25.82 -7.38
C LEU A 312 10.97 26.81 -8.35
N GLU A 313 12.30 26.81 -8.35
CA GLU A 313 13.12 27.60 -9.26
C GLU A 313 13.38 26.84 -10.58
N SER A 314 14.01 27.50 -11.56
CA SER A 314 14.08 27.17 -13.00
C SER A 314 14.27 25.68 -13.39
N ASN A 315 13.78 25.35 -14.59
CA ASN A 315 13.57 24.03 -15.25
C ASN A 315 12.34 23.24 -14.81
N ASN A 316 11.95 23.28 -13.53
CA ASN A 316 10.78 22.53 -13.04
C ASN A 316 9.67 23.39 -12.44
N LYS A 317 9.80 24.73 -12.48
CA LYS A 317 8.73 25.63 -12.07
C LYS A 317 7.49 25.38 -12.96
N PRO A 318 6.30 25.10 -12.38
CA PRO A 318 5.08 24.93 -13.16
C PRO A 318 4.80 26.17 -14.02
N ASP A 319 4.44 25.93 -15.29
CA ASP A 319 4.08 26.99 -16.24
C ASP A 319 2.62 27.45 -16.06
N SER A 320 2.22 28.47 -16.83
CA SER A 320 0.84 28.99 -16.81
C SER A 320 -0.21 27.91 -17.13
N LYS A 321 0.11 26.96 -18.02
CA LYS A 321 -0.81 25.87 -18.39
C LYS A 321 -1.02 24.91 -17.21
N ALA A 322 0.06 24.53 -16.53
CA ALA A 322 0.04 23.69 -15.34
C ALA A 322 -0.78 24.34 -14.22
N ILE A 323 -0.54 25.62 -13.95
CA ILE A 323 -1.25 26.39 -12.92
C ILE A 323 -2.74 26.53 -13.27
N SER A 324 -3.07 26.77 -14.54
CA SER A 324 -4.45 26.85 -15.01
C SER A 324 -5.19 25.53 -14.84
N GLU A 325 -4.59 24.40 -15.23
CA GLU A 325 -5.20 23.08 -15.05
C GLU A 325 -5.35 22.74 -13.56
N ALA A 326 -4.35 23.05 -12.73
CA ALA A 326 -4.43 22.86 -11.30
C ALA A 326 -5.58 23.65 -10.68
N LEU A 327 -5.75 24.93 -11.06
CA LEU A 327 -6.82 25.80 -10.60
C LEU A 327 -8.20 25.20 -10.92
N LYS A 328 -8.42 24.72 -12.15
CA LYS A 328 -9.67 24.07 -12.56
C LYS A 328 -10.01 22.80 -11.78
N ARG A 329 -8.97 22.11 -11.28
CA ARG A 329 -9.12 20.81 -10.60
C ARG A 329 -9.28 20.90 -9.08
N THR A 330 -9.15 22.08 -8.48
CA THR A 330 -9.16 22.30 -7.02
C THR A 330 -10.46 21.91 -6.30
N HIS A 331 -11.56 21.62 -7.01
CA HIS A 331 -12.86 21.20 -6.45
C HIS A 331 -13.29 22.00 -5.20
N LEU A 332 -13.46 23.32 -5.34
CA LEU A 332 -13.92 24.21 -4.25
C LEU A 332 -12.96 24.30 -3.07
N ASN A 333 -11.68 23.91 -3.21
CA ASN A 333 -10.67 24.25 -2.22
C ASN A 333 -10.27 25.72 -2.37
N TRP A 334 -10.95 26.59 -1.62
CA TRP A 334 -10.86 28.05 -1.75
C TRP A 334 -9.49 28.62 -1.39
N ASP A 335 -8.77 28.00 -0.45
CA ASP A 335 -7.41 28.44 -0.11
C ASP A 335 -6.44 28.23 -1.29
N ILE A 336 -6.57 27.09 -1.99
CA ILE A 336 -5.76 26.81 -3.19
C ILE A 336 -6.18 27.71 -4.34
N ILE A 337 -7.48 27.95 -4.53
CA ILE A 337 -7.98 28.89 -5.55
C ILE A 337 -7.41 30.29 -5.29
N GLN A 338 -7.52 30.80 -4.07
CA GLN A 338 -6.99 32.10 -3.68
C GLN A 338 -5.48 32.18 -3.94
N PHE A 339 -4.73 31.15 -3.54
CA PHE A 339 -3.28 31.10 -3.74
C PHE A 339 -2.89 31.08 -5.23
N LEU A 340 -3.44 30.15 -6.01
CA LEU A 340 -3.09 30.00 -7.43
C LEU A 340 -3.51 31.22 -8.26
N SER A 341 -4.68 31.80 -7.96
CA SER A 341 -5.16 33.02 -8.63
C SER A 341 -4.31 34.25 -8.28
N GLY A 342 -3.74 34.30 -7.09
CA GLY A 342 -2.88 35.38 -6.63
C GLY A 342 -1.45 35.37 -7.18
N LEU A 343 -1.06 34.38 -7.99
CA LEU A 343 0.29 34.29 -8.56
C LEU A 343 0.55 35.41 -9.59
N LYS A 344 1.62 36.20 -9.36
CA LYS A 344 1.95 37.41 -10.14
C LYS A 344 3.14 37.27 -11.12
N SER A 345 3.68 36.06 -11.29
CA SER A 345 4.83 35.80 -12.20
C SER A 345 4.41 35.18 -13.53
N ASP A 346 5.36 34.80 -14.39
CA ASP A 346 5.11 34.21 -15.72
C ASP A 346 4.27 32.91 -15.71
N ASN A 347 4.03 32.33 -14.54
CA ASN A 347 3.21 31.15 -14.30
C ASN A 347 1.76 31.46 -13.89
N LYS A 348 1.31 32.70 -14.05
CA LYS A 348 -0.06 33.10 -13.70
C LYS A 348 -1.13 32.27 -14.45
N PRO A 349 -2.32 32.01 -13.87
CA PRO A 349 -3.37 31.26 -14.54
C PRO A 349 -3.90 32.03 -15.77
N ASN A 350 -4.43 31.29 -16.74
CA ASN A 350 -5.08 31.85 -17.91
C ASN A 350 -6.49 32.37 -17.60
N SER A 351 -7.04 33.20 -18.49
CA SER A 351 -8.35 33.83 -18.32
C SER A 351 -9.49 32.82 -18.17
N GLU A 352 -9.42 31.69 -18.85
CA GLU A 352 -10.46 30.66 -18.77
C GLU A 352 -10.50 30.00 -17.39
N ALA A 353 -9.35 29.65 -16.82
CA ALA A 353 -9.30 29.10 -15.46
C ALA A 353 -9.77 30.11 -14.41
N VAL A 354 -9.43 31.39 -14.59
CA VAL A 354 -9.93 32.49 -13.73
C VAL A 354 -11.44 32.67 -13.87
N ARG A 355 -11.99 32.58 -15.09
CA ARG A 355 -13.44 32.64 -15.36
C ARG A 355 -14.18 31.51 -14.65
N GLU A 356 -13.73 30.27 -14.81
CA GLU A 356 -14.33 29.11 -14.15
C GLU A 356 -14.28 29.26 -12.61
N ALA A 357 -13.15 29.70 -12.06
CA ALA A 357 -13.00 29.95 -10.62
C ALA A 357 -13.96 31.04 -10.11
N LEU A 358 -14.15 32.13 -10.88
CA LEU A 358 -15.06 33.22 -10.52
C LEU A 358 -16.51 32.75 -10.49
N ILE A 359 -16.94 32.01 -11.51
CA ILE A 359 -18.29 31.48 -11.61
C ILE A 359 -18.54 30.51 -10.45
N GLY A 360 -17.61 29.58 -10.19
CA GLY A 360 -17.71 28.65 -9.07
C GLY A 360 -17.81 29.35 -7.72
N ALA A 361 -16.97 30.36 -7.47
CA ALA A 361 -17.00 31.14 -6.23
C ALA A 361 -18.33 31.90 -6.05
N ALA A 362 -18.87 32.47 -7.13
CA ALA A 362 -20.14 33.18 -7.11
C ALA A 362 -21.34 32.25 -6.84
N LEU A 363 -21.33 31.04 -7.41
CA LEU A 363 -22.36 30.02 -7.17
C LEU A 363 -22.32 29.52 -5.72
N ASP A 364 -21.12 29.24 -5.18
CA ASP A 364 -20.97 28.70 -3.82
C ASP A 364 -21.14 29.77 -2.72
N GLY A 365 -21.03 31.05 -3.07
CA GLY A 365 -21.19 32.16 -2.13
C GLY A 365 -19.89 32.58 -1.44
N LYS A 366 -18.74 32.47 -2.12
CA LYS A 366 -17.42 32.79 -1.58
C LYS A 366 -17.01 34.21 -1.96
N LEU A 367 -17.56 35.18 -1.23
CA LEU A 367 -17.36 36.60 -1.50
C LEU A 367 -15.88 36.98 -1.53
N GLU A 368 -15.07 36.48 -0.60
CA GLU A 368 -13.64 36.79 -0.50
C GLU A 368 -12.87 36.34 -1.74
N ILE A 369 -13.24 35.18 -2.31
CA ILE A 369 -12.64 34.65 -3.54
C ILE A 369 -13.09 35.46 -4.74
N VAL A 370 -14.38 35.81 -4.83
CA VAL A 370 -14.89 36.71 -5.88
C VAL A 370 -14.16 38.06 -5.84
N GLN A 371 -14.00 38.64 -4.65
CA GLN A 371 -13.26 39.88 -4.45
C GLN A 371 -11.81 39.75 -4.87
N CYS A 372 -11.14 38.67 -4.45
CA CYS A 372 -9.76 38.37 -4.83
C CYS A 372 -9.61 38.28 -6.37
N LEU A 373 -10.44 37.48 -7.03
CA LEU A 373 -10.41 37.29 -8.49
C LEU A 373 -10.71 38.59 -9.25
N CYS A 374 -11.67 39.38 -8.80
CA CYS A 374 -11.98 40.68 -9.40
C CYS A 374 -10.92 41.76 -9.12
N SER A 375 -10.02 41.55 -8.16
CA SER A 375 -8.91 42.44 -7.83
C SER A 375 -7.59 42.11 -8.55
N LEU A 376 -7.56 41.03 -9.35
CA LEU A 376 -6.37 40.64 -10.12
C LEU A 376 -5.95 41.72 -11.13
N GLU A 377 -4.66 41.72 -11.46
CA GLU A 377 -4.06 42.64 -12.44
C GLU A 377 -4.68 42.47 -13.84
N SER A 378 -4.65 43.54 -14.64
CA SER A 378 -5.44 43.69 -15.87
C SER A 378 -5.31 42.57 -16.90
N ASN A 379 -4.17 41.88 -16.93
CA ASN A 379 -3.88 40.80 -17.87
C ASN A 379 -4.48 39.44 -17.48
N ASN A 380 -5.03 39.31 -16.26
CA ASN A 380 -5.63 38.09 -15.72
C ASN A 380 -6.98 38.32 -15.07
N LYS A 381 -7.42 39.58 -15.00
CA LYS A 381 -8.71 39.95 -14.45
C LYS A 381 -9.83 39.22 -15.22
N PRO A 382 -10.88 38.74 -14.54
CA PRO A 382 -12.07 38.22 -15.22
C PRO A 382 -12.58 39.24 -16.24
N ASP A 383 -12.94 38.77 -17.43
CA ASP A 383 -13.56 39.62 -18.44
C ASP A 383 -15.03 39.92 -18.11
N SER A 384 -15.66 40.79 -18.91
CA SER A 384 -17.07 41.17 -18.71
C SER A 384 -18.02 39.98 -18.80
N GLU A 385 -17.68 38.96 -19.57
CA GLU A 385 -18.51 37.77 -19.74
C GLU A 385 -18.45 36.88 -18.50
N ALA A 386 -17.25 36.66 -17.95
CA ALA A 386 -17.05 36.00 -16.68
C ALA A 386 -17.82 36.68 -15.54
N VAL A 387 -17.76 38.02 -15.47
CA VAL A 387 -18.50 38.80 -14.46
C VAL A 387 -20.01 38.70 -14.66
N ARG A 388 -20.49 38.74 -15.91
CA ARG A 388 -21.91 38.53 -16.24
C ARG A 388 -22.39 37.16 -15.76
N GLU A 389 -21.65 36.10 -16.04
CA GLU A 389 -22.00 34.73 -15.64
C GLU A 389 -21.97 34.55 -14.13
N ALA A 390 -20.96 35.12 -13.46
CA ALA A 390 -20.86 35.15 -12.01
C ALA A 390 -22.04 35.88 -11.35
N LEU A 391 -22.45 37.04 -11.89
CA LEU A 391 -23.62 37.77 -11.40
C LEU A 391 -24.90 36.95 -11.52
N ILE A 392 -25.11 36.29 -12.66
CA ILE A 392 -26.28 35.43 -12.88
C ILE A 392 -26.25 34.26 -11.90
N GLY A 393 -25.11 33.60 -11.73
CA GLY A 393 -24.93 32.51 -10.78
C GLY A 393 -25.25 32.94 -9.35
N ALA A 394 -24.67 34.05 -8.90
CA ALA A 394 -24.92 34.61 -7.57
C ALA A 394 -26.42 34.94 -7.36
N ALA A 395 -27.09 35.48 -8.38
CA ALA A 395 -28.52 35.81 -8.29
C ALA A 395 -29.43 34.58 -8.28
N VAL A 396 -29.07 33.51 -9.00
CA VAL A 396 -29.80 32.23 -9.02
C VAL A 396 -29.68 31.48 -7.69
N TYR A 397 -28.51 31.58 -7.03
CA TYR A 397 -28.19 30.89 -5.79
C TYR A 397 -28.26 31.81 -4.55
N ASP A 398 -29.00 32.92 -4.66
CA ASP A 398 -29.34 33.83 -3.56
C ASP A 398 -28.16 34.44 -2.80
N LYS A 399 -27.04 34.71 -3.50
CA LYS A 399 -25.82 35.29 -2.93
C LYS A 399 -25.83 36.83 -3.01
N LEU A 400 -26.67 37.47 -2.20
CA LEU A 400 -26.90 38.92 -2.22
C LEU A 400 -25.61 39.75 -2.14
N GLU A 401 -24.71 39.43 -1.22
CA GLU A 401 -23.46 40.19 -1.02
C GLU A 401 -22.56 40.16 -2.27
N ILE A 402 -22.53 39.03 -2.97
CA ILE A 402 -21.79 38.88 -4.23
C ILE A 402 -22.47 39.67 -5.35
N VAL A 403 -23.81 39.63 -5.44
CA VAL A 403 -24.56 40.46 -6.39
C VAL A 403 -24.25 41.94 -6.20
N GLN A 404 -24.28 42.41 -4.94
CA GLN A 404 -23.96 43.79 -4.60
C GLN A 404 -22.51 44.14 -4.97
N TYR A 405 -21.55 43.28 -4.62
CA TYR A 405 -20.14 43.49 -4.95
C TYR A 405 -19.89 43.56 -6.46
N LEU A 406 -20.39 42.59 -7.23
CA LEU A 406 -20.19 42.56 -8.68
C LEU A 406 -20.79 43.80 -9.37
N CYS A 407 -21.96 44.26 -8.92
CA CYS A 407 -22.58 45.50 -9.42
C CYS A 407 -21.83 46.79 -9.00
N SER A 408 -20.97 46.72 -7.98
CA SER A 408 -20.13 47.83 -7.52
C SER A 408 -18.80 47.97 -8.28
N LEU A 409 -18.43 47.00 -9.11
CA LEU A 409 -17.19 47.03 -9.90
C LEU A 409 -17.14 48.24 -10.86
N GLU A 410 -15.94 48.78 -11.07
CA GLU A 410 -15.71 49.92 -11.96
C GLU A 410 -15.57 49.53 -13.46
N SER A 411 -15.64 50.56 -14.31
CA SER A 411 -16.09 50.65 -15.72
C SER A 411 -15.75 49.54 -16.73
N ASN A 412 -14.75 48.69 -16.51
CA ASN A 412 -14.42 47.62 -17.46
C ASN A 412 -15.04 46.26 -17.11
N ASN A 413 -15.41 46.08 -15.84
CA ASN A 413 -15.99 44.82 -15.34
C ASN A 413 -17.37 45.01 -14.73
N LYS A 414 -17.91 46.23 -14.75
CA LYS A 414 -19.25 46.49 -14.27
C LYS A 414 -20.27 45.72 -15.13
N PRO A 415 -21.18 44.93 -14.54
CA PRO A 415 -22.25 44.29 -15.27
C PRO A 415 -23.09 45.31 -16.05
N ASP A 416 -23.31 45.04 -17.33
CA ASP A 416 -24.14 45.89 -18.17
C ASP A 416 -25.65 45.70 -17.89
N SER A 417 -26.49 46.51 -18.54
CA SER A 417 -27.94 46.44 -18.35
C SER A 417 -28.54 45.09 -18.79
N LYS A 418 -27.90 44.38 -19.72
CA LYS A 418 -28.31 43.06 -20.19
C LYS A 418 -28.01 42.00 -19.13
N ALA A 419 -26.82 42.04 -18.53
CA ALA A 419 -26.40 41.20 -17.42
C ALA A 419 -27.36 41.34 -16.22
N ILE A 420 -27.62 42.59 -15.80
CA ILE A 420 -28.57 42.90 -14.72
C ILE A 420 -29.98 42.38 -15.05
N SER A 421 -30.43 42.56 -16.29
CA SER A 421 -31.73 42.06 -16.74
C SER A 421 -31.85 40.54 -16.68
N GLU A 422 -30.79 39.83 -17.07
CA GLU A 422 -30.77 38.38 -17.08
C GLU A 422 -30.70 37.82 -15.65
N ALA A 423 -29.87 38.41 -14.79
CA ALA A 423 -29.82 38.05 -13.37
C ALA A 423 -31.18 38.24 -12.69
N LEU A 424 -31.88 39.35 -12.96
CA LEU A 424 -33.22 39.63 -12.44
C LEU A 424 -34.28 38.62 -12.93
N LYS A 425 -34.15 38.09 -14.16
CA LYS A 425 -35.07 37.08 -14.69
C LYS A 425 -34.85 35.70 -14.07
N ARG A 426 -33.62 35.39 -13.69
CA ARG A 426 -33.21 34.06 -13.22
C ARG A 426 -33.13 33.94 -11.70
N THR A 427 -33.10 35.05 -10.96
CA THR A 427 -33.22 35.00 -9.51
C THR A 427 -34.59 34.45 -9.10
N HIS A 428 -34.60 33.55 -8.13
CA HIS A 428 -35.83 32.94 -7.64
C HIS A 428 -36.03 33.38 -6.19
N LEU A 429 -37.13 34.11 -5.92
CA LEU A 429 -37.70 34.31 -4.57
C LEU A 429 -36.89 35.17 -3.57
N ASN A 430 -35.66 35.61 -3.87
CA ASN A 430 -34.93 36.56 -3.02
C ASN A 430 -35.32 38.02 -3.31
N TRP A 431 -36.21 38.57 -2.48
CA TRP A 431 -36.71 39.94 -2.61
C TRP A 431 -35.63 41.01 -2.52
N ASP A 432 -34.59 40.82 -1.71
CA ASP A 432 -33.51 41.81 -1.56
C ASP A 432 -32.69 41.93 -2.84
N ILE A 433 -32.40 40.80 -3.50
CA ILE A 433 -31.72 40.77 -4.80
C ILE A 433 -32.60 41.43 -5.87
N ILE A 434 -33.89 41.09 -5.91
CA ILE A 434 -34.85 41.67 -6.86
C ILE A 434 -34.94 43.19 -6.68
N GLN A 435 -35.07 43.67 -5.44
CA GLN A 435 -35.17 45.08 -5.12
C GLN A 435 -33.89 45.82 -5.52
N PHE A 436 -32.72 45.28 -5.16
CA PHE A 436 -31.42 45.88 -5.49
C PHE A 436 -31.21 45.99 -7.01
N LEU A 437 -31.36 44.89 -7.74
CA LEU A 437 -31.16 44.87 -9.20
C LEU A 437 -32.20 45.72 -9.95
N SER A 438 -33.44 45.81 -9.45
CA SER A 438 -34.47 46.67 -10.03
C SER A 438 -34.14 48.15 -9.86
N GLY A 439 -33.59 48.55 -8.70
CA GLY A 439 -33.13 49.92 -8.45
C GLY A 439 -32.00 50.36 -9.39
N LEU A 440 -31.03 49.47 -9.65
CA LEU A 440 -29.95 49.76 -10.62
C LEU A 440 -30.47 49.95 -12.06
N LYS A 441 -31.60 49.33 -12.39
CA LYS A 441 -32.24 49.47 -13.71
C LYS A 441 -32.94 50.82 -13.90
N SER A 442 -33.55 51.36 -12.85
CA SER A 442 -34.15 52.71 -12.90
C SER A 442 -33.09 53.79 -13.09
N ASP A 443 -31.91 53.61 -12.49
CA ASP A 443 -30.80 54.56 -12.57
C ASP A 443 -30.02 54.49 -13.91
N ASN A 444 -30.08 53.34 -14.62
CA ASN A 444 -29.44 53.12 -15.92
C ASN A 444 -30.30 53.57 -17.13
N LYS A 445 -31.47 54.19 -16.93
CA LYS A 445 -32.08 54.97 -18.01
C LYS A 445 -31.17 56.17 -18.29
N PRO A 446 -30.86 56.51 -19.57
CA PRO A 446 -30.21 57.78 -19.86
C PRO A 446 -31.08 58.85 -19.22
N ASN A 447 -30.48 59.64 -18.33
CA ASN A 447 -31.15 60.57 -17.42
C ASN A 447 -32.11 61.52 -18.17
N SER A 448 -33.33 61.05 -18.41
CA SER A 448 -34.47 61.81 -18.92
C SER A 448 -35.37 62.25 -17.77
N GLU A 449 -35.04 61.89 -16.53
CA GLU A 449 -35.73 62.37 -15.32
C GLU A 449 -35.27 63.76 -14.86
N LYS A 450 -34.14 64.28 -15.35
CA LYS A 450 -33.95 65.75 -15.40
C LYS A 450 -34.77 66.44 -16.49
N ARG A 451 -35.36 65.70 -17.45
CA ARG A 451 -36.25 66.25 -18.50
C ARG A 451 -37.74 66.12 -18.17
N ALA A 452 -38.16 65.11 -17.42
CA ALA A 452 -39.59 64.90 -17.11
C ALA A 452 -40.07 65.64 -15.84
N ARG A 453 -39.19 65.96 -14.88
CA ARG A 453 -39.54 66.81 -13.72
C ARG A 453 -39.51 68.32 -14.01
N ALA A 454 -39.25 68.71 -15.26
CA ALA A 454 -39.15 70.11 -15.68
C ALA A 454 -40.26 70.57 -16.65
N VAL A 455 -41.20 69.72 -17.10
CA VAL A 455 -42.12 70.15 -18.19
C VAL A 455 -43.63 69.95 -17.97
N CYS A 456 -44.16 69.06 -17.12
CA CYS A 456 -45.64 69.05 -16.95
C CYS A 456 -46.14 68.57 -15.58
N ALA A 457 -47.14 69.30 -15.08
CA ALA A 457 -48.18 68.86 -14.12
C ALA A 457 -47.89 69.05 -12.61
N ILE A 458 -47.51 70.28 -12.23
CA ILE A 458 -48.25 70.96 -11.16
C ILE A 458 -49.48 71.56 -11.85
N ASN A 459 -50.65 70.98 -11.56
CA ASN A 459 -51.91 71.73 -11.54
C ASN A 459 -51.84 72.75 -10.41
#